data_AF-A0A842M0K4-F1
#
_entry.id   AF-A0A842M0K4-F1
#
_cell.length_a   1.000
_cell.length_b   1.000
_cell.length_c   1.000
_cell.angle_alpha   90.00
_cell.angle_beta   90.00
_cell.angle_gamma   90.00
#
_symmetry.space_group_name_H-M   'P 1'
#
loop_
_entity.id
_entity.type
_entity.pdbx_description
1 polymer ?
#
loop_
_entity_poly.entity_id
_entity_poly.type
_entity_poly.pdbx_seq_one_letter_code
_entity_poly.pdbx_strand_id
1 'polypeptide(L)'
;MLRDVQVTVVGKAFKPNPNKVSVLNTALNEYSRLVKWYLGFNSKSKLFLHENCYERAKKLFNLNTALIQTARDKAVEALKSFEENNKGNSVLRLKRISIRFDKRCYSFSKTANVLTPYWLTLSLNKRERISLPIVFGERQKQRQRIEEALNGEWKFTTVEMVKRNGEWYAHFVLKKAVELADEPETVIAIDRGELNLAVAVAISKNNPDKPLKGQFWRGEEIKRIRGLYS
;
A
#
# COMPACT_ATOMS: atom_id res chain seq x y z
N MET A 1 20.92 13.45 -8.96
CA MET A 1 20.16 12.36 -9.62
C MET A 1 18.64 12.48 -9.43
N LEU A 2 17.83 12.34 -10.49
CA LEU A 2 16.37 12.15 -10.39
C LEU A 2 16.05 10.76 -9.82
N ARG A 3 15.24 10.71 -8.75
CA ARG A 3 14.75 9.45 -8.17
C ARG A 3 13.24 9.48 -7.98
N ASP A 4 12.60 8.35 -8.22
CA ASP A 4 11.18 8.15 -7.90
C ASP A 4 11.02 7.86 -6.41
N VAL A 5 10.37 8.76 -5.68
CA VAL A 5 9.92 8.50 -4.31
C VAL A 5 8.50 7.97 -4.31
N GLN A 6 8.25 7.01 -3.44
CA GLN A 6 6.93 6.40 -3.26
C GLN A 6 6.45 6.59 -1.83
N VAL A 7 5.18 6.94 -1.68
CA VAL A 7 4.51 7.10 -0.39
C VAL A 7 3.15 6.42 -0.43
N THR A 8 2.75 5.84 0.70
CA THR A 8 1.39 5.32 0.89
C THR A 8 0.58 6.24 1.79
N VAL A 9 -0.59 6.65 1.31
CA VAL A 9 -1.60 7.37 2.09
C VAL A 9 -2.78 6.44 2.35
N VAL A 10 -3.24 6.37 3.60
CA VAL A 10 -4.33 5.48 4.01
C VAL A 10 -5.58 6.29 4.25
N GLY A 11 -6.65 5.96 3.53
CA GLY A 11 -8.00 6.48 3.77
C GLY A 11 -8.93 5.36 4.25
N LYS A 12 -9.88 5.70 5.13
CA LYS A 12 -10.93 4.79 5.60
C LYS A 12 -12.18 4.95 4.72
N ALA A 13 -12.79 3.85 4.31
CA ALA A 13 -14.12 3.89 3.69
C ALA A 13 -15.15 4.29 4.75
N PHE A 14 -15.78 5.45 4.58
CA PHE A 14 -16.64 6.03 5.60
C PHE A 14 -18.09 5.56 5.43
N LYS A 15 -18.63 4.87 6.44
CA LYS A 15 -20.01 4.34 6.47
C LYS A 15 -20.49 3.82 5.10
N PRO A 16 -19.73 2.91 4.46
CA PRO A 16 -20.11 2.41 3.15
C PRO A 16 -21.44 1.65 3.24
N ASN A 17 -22.27 1.79 2.20
CA ASN A 17 -23.54 1.06 2.10
C ASN A 17 -23.30 -0.47 2.26
N PRO A 18 -24.09 -1.19 3.10
CA PRO A 18 -23.92 -2.63 3.32
C PRO A 18 -23.87 -3.48 2.05
N ASN A 19 -24.67 -3.14 1.03
CA ASN A 19 -24.66 -3.83 -0.26
C ASN A 19 -23.30 -3.65 -0.97
N LYS A 20 -22.74 -2.44 -0.95
CA LYS A 20 -21.40 -2.18 -1.52
C LYS A 20 -20.31 -2.92 -0.75
N VAL A 21 -20.43 -3.02 0.58
CA VAL A 21 -19.52 -3.81 1.42
C VAL A 21 -19.61 -5.30 1.09
N SER A 22 -20.83 -5.82 0.89
CA SER A 22 -21.07 -7.21 0.51
C SER A 22 -20.40 -7.54 -0.82
N VAL A 23 -20.63 -6.72 -1.85
CA VAL A 23 -20.00 -6.88 -3.18
C VAL A 23 -18.46 -6.83 -3.06
N LEU A 24 -17.92 -5.89 -2.28
CA LEU A 24 -16.47 -5.80 -2.07
C LEU A 24 -15.89 -7.01 -1.31
N ASN A 25 -16.64 -7.58 -0.36
CA ASN A 25 -16.27 -8.82 0.33
C ASN A 25 -16.25 -10.01 -0.63
N THR A 26 -17.25 -10.13 -1.51
CA THR A 26 -17.28 -11.16 -2.55
C THR A 26 -16.08 -11.02 -3.49
N ALA A 27 -15.79 -9.80 -3.95
CA ALA A 27 -14.62 -9.52 -4.78
C ALA A 27 -13.30 -9.88 -4.07
N LEU A 28 -13.18 -9.62 -2.76
CA LEU A 28 -12.00 -10.01 -1.98
C LEU A 28 -11.82 -11.52 -1.92
N ASN A 29 -12.91 -12.26 -1.71
CA ASN A 29 -12.88 -13.72 -1.64
C ASN A 29 -12.48 -14.31 -3.00
N GLU A 30 -13.06 -13.83 -4.10
CA GLU A 30 -12.67 -14.26 -5.45
C GLU A 30 -11.22 -13.90 -5.77
N TYR A 31 -10.79 -12.67 -5.48
CA TYR A 31 -9.41 -12.23 -5.68
C TYR A 31 -8.43 -13.07 -4.88
N SER A 32 -8.75 -13.38 -3.61
CA SER A 32 -7.94 -14.26 -2.78
C SER A 32 -7.85 -15.67 -3.33
N ARG A 33 -8.94 -16.23 -3.86
CA ARG A 33 -8.93 -17.54 -4.52
C ARG A 33 -8.06 -17.51 -5.78
N LEU A 34 -8.14 -16.44 -6.58
CA LEU A 34 -7.34 -16.29 -7.79
C LEU A 34 -5.84 -16.19 -7.49
N VAL A 35 -5.44 -15.42 -6.47
CA VAL A 35 -4.03 -15.35 -6.04
C VAL A 35 -3.51 -16.73 -5.63
N LYS A 36 -4.29 -17.48 -4.83
CA LYS A 36 -3.93 -18.86 -4.42
C LYS A 36 -3.86 -19.81 -5.61
N TRP A 37 -4.77 -19.67 -6.57
CA TRP A 37 -4.77 -20.44 -7.80
C TRP A 37 -3.50 -20.18 -8.62
N TYR A 38 -3.09 -18.92 -8.77
CA TYR A 38 -1.81 -18.58 -9.42
C TYR A 38 -0.60 -19.13 -8.67
N LEU A 39 -0.60 -19.08 -7.34
CA LEU A 39 0.47 -19.67 -6.52
C LEU A 39 0.59 -21.19 -6.70
N GLY A 40 -0.51 -21.88 -6.99
CA GLY A 40 -0.51 -23.32 -7.26
C GLY A 40 0.35 -23.74 -8.45
N PHE A 41 0.64 -22.82 -9.39
CA PHE A 41 1.55 -23.07 -10.51
C PHE A 41 3.04 -22.93 -10.15
N ASN A 42 3.35 -22.42 -8.95
CA ASN A 42 4.72 -22.25 -8.44
C ASN A 42 5.68 -21.58 -9.43
N SER A 43 5.21 -20.55 -10.16
CA SER A 43 6.00 -19.86 -11.19
C SER A 43 6.21 -18.39 -10.85
N LYS A 44 7.47 -17.94 -10.98
CA LYS A 44 7.88 -16.53 -10.83
C LYS A 44 7.78 -15.72 -12.13
N SER A 45 7.43 -16.36 -13.25
CA SER A 45 7.38 -15.72 -14.56
C SER A 45 5.98 -15.18 -14.85
N LYS A 46 5.86 -13.84 -14.90
CA LYS A 46 4.61 -13.17 -15.27
C LYS A 46 4.18 -13.52 -16.70
N LEU A 47 5.13 -13.71 -17.61
CA LEU A 47 4.89 -14.06 -19.02
C LEU A 47 4.30 -15.47 -19.11
N PHE A 48 4.96 -16.45 -18.48
CA PHE A 48 4.49 -17.84 -18.43
C PHE A 48 3.05 -17.93 -17.90
N LEU A 49 2.78 -17.28 -16.76
CA LEU A 49 1.43 -17.27 -16.17
C LEU A 49 0.41 -16.49 -17.02
N HIS A 50 0.86 -15.56 -17.86
CA HIS A 50 -0.02 -14.88 -18.80
C HIS A 50 -0.45 -15.85 -19.90
N GLU A 51 0.52 -16.38 -20.64
CA GLU A 51 0.29 -17.18 -21.84
C GLU A 51 -0.48 -18.46 -21.52
N ASN A 52 -0.14 -19.12 -20.41
CA ASN A 52 -0.70 -20.44 -20.08
C ASN A 52 -1.96 -20.38 -19.21
N CYS A 53 -2.15 -19.32 -18.42
CA CYS A 53 -3.16 -19.32 -17.36
C CYS A 53 -4.19 -18.18 -17.48
N TYR A 54 -3.92 -17.11 -18.24
CA TYR A 54 -4.78 -15.92 -18.26
C TYR A 54 -6.19 -16.19 -18.83
N GLU A 55 -6.28 -16.87 -19.97
CA GLU A 55 -7.60 -17.18 -20.56
C GLU A 55 -8.40 -18.15 -19.70
N ARG A 56 -7.72 -19.09 -19.03
CA ARG A 56 -8.36 -19.98 -18.04
C ARG A 56 -8.86 -19.18 -16.83
N ALA A 57 -8.07 -18.24 -16.32
CA ALA A 57 -8.47 -17.38 -15.21
C ALA A 57 -9.72 -16.52 -15.55
N LYS A 58 -9.78 -15.96 -16.77
CA LYS A 58 -10.94 -15.18 -17.24
C LYS A 58 -12.24 -15.98 -17.29
N LYS A 59 -12.16 -17.30 -17.52
CA LYS A 59 -13.33 -18.19 -17.53
C LYS A 59 -13.74 -18.63 -16.13
N LEU A 60 -12.77 -18.81 -15.23
CA LEU A 60 -12.99 -19.35 -13.89
C LEU A 60 -13.37 -18.30 -12.83
N PHE A 61 -12.97 -17.05 -13.00
CA PHE A 61 -13.13 -16.00 -11.99
C PHE A 61 -13.92 -14.81 -12.53
N ASN A 62 -14.92 -14.34 -11.77
CA ASN A 62 -15.75 -13.20 -12.15
C ASN A 62 -15.10 -11.87 -11.70
N LEU A 63 -13.88 -11.65 -12.14
CA LEU A 63 -13.13 -10.42 -11.92
C LEU A 63 -12.84 -9.73 -13.24
N ASN A 64 -12.66 -8.40 -13.21
CA ASN A 64 -12.22 -7.71 -14.41
C ASN A 64 -10.77 -8.12 -14.77
N THR A 65 -10.40 -7.89 -16.02
CA THR A 65 -9.09 -8.29 -16.56
C THR A 65 -7.92 -7.64 -15.83
N ALA A 66 -8.07 -6.40 -15.38
CA ALA A 66 -7.06 -5.70 -14.60
C ALA A 66 -6.81 -6.39 -13.24
N LEU A 67 -7.87 -6.76 -12.51
CA LEU A 67 -7.76 -7.49 -11.25
C LEU A 67 -7.18 -8.88 -11.43
N ILE A 68 -7.48 -9.56 -12.55
CA ILE A 68 -6.86 -10.85 -12.85
C ILE A 68 -5.33 -10.70 -12.99
N GLN A 69 -4.89 -9.67 -13.72
CA GLN A 69 -3.47 -9.40 -13.89
C GLN A 69 -2.79 -8.94 -12.60
N THR A 70 -3.44 -8.11 -11.78
CA THR A 70 -2.85 -7.71 -10.48
C THR A 70 -2.79 -8.87 -9.50
N ALA A 71 -3.74 -9.81 -9.54
CA ALA A 71 -3.70 -11.03 -8.73
C ALA A 71 -2.52 -11.92 -9.13
N ARG A 72 -2.26 -12.09 -10.43
CA ARG A 72 -1.07 -12.79 -10.95
C ARG A 72 0.21 -12.13 -10.43
N ASP A 73 0.31 -10.81 -10.58
CA ASP A 73 1.50 -10.06 -10.17
C ASP A 73 1.74 -10.17 -8.65
N LYS A 74 0.66 -10.11 -7.85
CA LYS A 74 0.73 -10.31 -6.40
C LYS A 74 1.16 -11.73 -6.02
N ALA A 75 0.72 -12.76 -6.76
CA ALA A 75 1.19 -14.13 -6.54
C ALA A 75 2.69 -14.27 -6.83
N VAL A 76 3.18 -13.69 -7.93
CA VAL A 76 4.62 -13.69 -8.27
C VAL A 76 5.44 -12.95 -7.21
N GLU A 77 4.98 -11.77 -6.77
CA GLU A 77 5.64 -11.00 -5.71
C GLU A 77 5.70 -11.78 -4.38
N ALA A 78 4.59 -12.45 -4.01
CA ALA A 78 4.53 -13.27 -2.81
C ALA A 78 5.49 -14.47 -2.89
N LEU A 79 5.57 -15.13 -4.05
CA LEU A 79 6.48 -16.28 -4.25
C LEU A 79 7.95 -15.85 -4.19
N LYS A 80 8.32 -14.77 -4.87
CA LYS A 80 9.69 -14.21 -4.81
C LYS A 80 10.09 -13.85 -3.38
N SER A 81 9.24 -13.07 -2.71
CA SER A 81 9.50 -12.65 -1.33
C SER A 81 9.61 -13.84 -0.38
N PHE A 82 8.80 -14.89 -0.60
CA PHE A 82 8.89 -16.10 0.18
C PHE A 82 10.23 -16.80 0.00
N GLU A 83 10.65 -17.05 -1.24
CA GLU A 83 11.92 -17.72 -1.53
C GLU A 83 13.14 -16.94 -1.01
N GLU A 84 13.15 -15.61 -1.17
CA GLU A 84 14.24 -14.75 -0.69
C GLU A 84 14.39 -14.77 0.84
N ASN A 85 13.27 -14.92 1.58
CA ASN A 85 13.27 -14.92 3.04
C ASN A 85 13.19 -16.32 3.65
N ASN A 86 13.12 -17.37 2.84
CA ASN A 86 12.86 -18.71 3.35
C ASN A 86 14.09 -19.27 4.06
N LYS A 87 14.00 -19.44 5.38
CA LYS A 87 15.02 -20.06 6.22
C LYS A 87 14.75 -21.56 6.44
N GLY A 88 14.64 -22.35 5.37
CA GLY A 88 14.47 -23.82 5.43
C GLY A 88 13.09 -24.36 4.99
N ASN A 89 12.52 -25.31 5.72
CA ASN A 89 11.29 -26.06 5.37
C ASN A 89 9.97 -25.28 5.57
N SER A 90 9.98 -23.95 5.46
CA SER A 90 8.75 -23.17 5.61
C SER A 90 7.79 -23.46 4.46
N VAL A 91 6.49 -23.28 4.70
CA VAL A 91 5.45 -23.38 3.66
C VAL A 91 4.82 -22.02 3.46
N LEU A 92 4.68 -21.58 2.20
CA LEU A 92 4.03 -20.31 1.88
C LEU A 92 2.55 -20.35 2.29
N ARG A 93 2.20 -19.62 3.34
CA ARG A 93 0.83 -19.47 3.84
C ARG A 93 0.38 -18.01 3.79
N LEU A 94 -0.41 -17.67 2.78
CA LEU A 94 -1.05 -16.35 2.68
C LEU A 94 -2.16 -16.20 3.73
N LYS A 95 -1.86 -15.50 4.84
CA LYS A 95 -2.83 -15.24 5.92
C LYS A 95 -3.85 -14.14 5.59
N ARG A 96 -3.40 -13.07 4.92
CA ARG A 96 -4.24 -11.91 4.57
C ARG A 96 -3.87 -11.41 3.19
N ILE A 97 -4.86 -11.07 2.39
CA ILE A 97 -4.70 -10.52 1.05
C ILE A 97 -5.51 -9.24 0.95
N SER A 98 -4.96 -8.26 0.24
CA SER A 98 -5.62 -7.02 -0.17
C SER A 98 -5.91 -7.07 -1.67
N ILE A 99 -6.99 -6.43 -2.11
CA ILE A 99 -7.29 -6.30 -3.54
C ILE A 99 -6.47 -5.13 -4.08
N ARG A 100 -5.62 -5.37 -5.09
CA ARG A 100 -4.84 -4.30 -5.73
C ARG A 100 -5.56 -3.81 -6.98
N PHE A 101 -5.93 -2.53 -6.98
CA PHE A 101 -6.48 -1.82 -8.12
C PHE A 101 -5.40 -0.94 -8.74
N ASP A 102 -5.23 -1.02 -10.05
CA ASP A 102 -4.43 -0.07 -10.81
C ASP A 102 -5.33 0.91 -11.57
N LYS A 103 -4.74 1.90 -12.25
CA LYS A 103 -5.48 2.96 -12.96
C LYS A 103 -6.54 2.47 -13.95
N ARG A 104 -6.45 1.21 -14.41
CA ARG A 104 -7.43 0.61 -15.34
C ARG A 104 -8.72 0.21 -14.64
N CYS A 105 -8.69 0.04 -13.31
CA CYS A 105 -9.84 -0.45 -12.53
C CYS A 105 -10.17 0.36 -11.28
N TYR A 106 -9.57 1.54 -11.07
CA TYR A 106 -10.12 2.53 -10.15
C TYR A 106 -10.10 3.94 -10.73
N SER A 107 -10.99 4.78 -10.22
CA SER A 107 -10.90 6.22 -10.33
C SER A 107 -11.06 6.85 -8.95
N PHE A 108 -10.42 8.00 -8.75
CA PHE A 108 -10.46 8.74 -7.50
C PHE A 108 -10.70 10.20 -7.82
N SER A 109 -11.70 10.80 -7.18
CA SER A 109 -12.10 12.18 -7.44
C SER A 109 -12.50 12.91 -6.17
N LYS A 110 -12.50 14.23 -6.26
CA LYS A 110 -13.01 15.13 -5.24
C LYS A 110 -14.33 15.74 -5.74
N THR A 111 -15.28 15.85 -4.84
CA THR A 111 -16.62 16.41 -5.06
C THR A 111 -16.83 17.63 -4.15
N ALA A 112 -17.89 18.41 -4.41
CA ALA A 112 -18.26 19.56 -3.59
C ALA A 112 -18.88 19.19 -2.22
N ASN A 113 -19.08 17.91 -1.92
CA ASN A 113 -19.65 17.47 -0.65
C ASN A 113 -18.67 17.76 0.50
N VAL A 114 -19.10 18.57 1.47
CA VAL A 114 -18.27 19.03 2.59
C VAL A 114 -17.88 17.89 3.53
N LEU A 115 -18.77 16.94 3.80
CA LEU A 115 -18.55 15.86 4.78
C LEU A 115 -17.65 14.76 4.23
N THR A 116 -17.88 14.36 2.98
CA THR A 116 -17.09 13.31 2.31
C THR A 116 -16.73 13.76 0.89
N PRO A 117 -15.72 14.63 0.75
CA PRO A 117 -15.37 15.19 -0.55
C PRO A 117 -14.72 14.15 -1.46
N TYR A 118 -13.99 13.17 -0.90
CA TYR A 118 -13.22 12.21 -1.69
C TYR A 118 -13.99 10.92 -1.97
N TRP A 119 -14.02 10.51 -3.24
CA TRP A 119 -14.72 9.31 -3.69
C TRP A 119 -13.79 8.40 -4.47
N LEU A 120 -13.73 7.14 -4.04
CA LEU A 120 -13.02 6.07 -4.71
C LEU A 120 -14.02 5.18 -5.43
N THR A 121 -13.92 5.12 -6.76
CA THR A 121 -14.72 4.22 -7.58
C THR A 121 -13.87 3.03 -8.00
N LEU A 122 -14.35 1.83 -7.76
CA LEU A 122 -13.67 0.56 -8.02
C LEU A 122 -14.47 -0.24 -9.05
N SER A 123 -13.79 -0.66 -10.11
CA SER A 123 -14.32 -1.64 -11.06
C SER A 123 -13.94 -3.04 -10.57
N LEU A 124 -14.94 -3.86 -10.25
CA LEU A 124 -14.73 -5.17 -9.64
C LEU A 124 -14.79 -6.29 -10.69
N ASN A 125 -15.83 -6.27 -11.51
CA ASN A 125 -16.04 -7.21 -12.60
C ASN A 125 -16.52 -6.47 -13.85
N LYS A 126 -16.94 -7.21 -14.89
CA LYS A 126 -17.35 -6.62 -16.17
C LYS A 126 -18.61 -5.74 -16.07
N ARG A 127 -19.39 -5.83 -14.98
CA ARG A 127 -20.70 -5.18 -14.85
C ARG A 127 -20.81 -4.28 -13.61
N GLU A 128 -20.01 -4.54 -12.58
CA GLU A 128 -20.16 -3.89 -11.28
C GLU A 128 -19.02 -2.92 -11.00
N ARG A 129 -19.44 -1.68 -10.73
CA ARG A 129 -18.59 -0.63 -10.16
C ARG A 129 -19.20 -0.20 -8.83
N ILE A 130 -18.36 0.00 -7.83
CA ILE A 130 -18.78 0.55 -6.54
C ILE A 130 -18.05 1.86 -6.28
N SER A 131 -18.75 2.85 -5.75
CA SER A 131 -18.16 4.12 -5.30
C SER A 131 -18.27 4.23 -3.79
N LEU A 132 -17.13 4.48 -3.15
CA LEU A 132 -16.98 4.55 -1.70
C LEU A 132 -16.48 5.94 -1.30
N PRO A 133 -17.13 6.61 -0.34
CA PRO A 133 -16.58 7.83 0.24
C PRO A 133 -15.35 7.46 1.10
N ILE A 134 -14.26 8.19 0.91
CA ILE A 134 -13.00 7.97 1.61
C ILE A 134 -12.72 9.16 2.53
N VAL A 135 -12.43 8.86 3.80
CA VAL A 135 -12.00 9.85 4.78
C VAL A 135 -10.56 9.56 5.16
N PHE A 136 -9.71 10.58 5.04
CA PHE A 136 -8.33 10.53 5.50
C PHE A 136 -8.26 11.05 6.94
N GLY A 137 -7.38 10.45 7.74
CA GLY A 137 -7.19 10.84 9.14
C GLY A 137 -6.70 12.29 9.29
N GLU A 138 -6.79 12.81 10.50
CA GLU A 138 -6.47 14.21 10.83
C GLU A 138 -5.00 14.60 10.68
N ARG A 139 -4.11 13.65 10.39
CA ARG A 139 -2.72 13.99 10.05
C ARG A 139 -2.74 14.84 8.79
N GLN A 140 -2.56 16.15 8.96
CA GLN A 140 -2.56 17.18 7.92
C GLN A 140 -1.79 16.74 6.66
N LYS A 141 -0.65 16.07 6.86
CA LYS A 141 0.21 15.52 5.79
C LYS A 141 -0.47 14.48 4.88
N GLN A 142 -1.45 13.72 5.37
CA GLN A 142 -2.17 12.72 4.55
C GLN A 142 -3.16 13.39 3.59
N ARG A 143 -4.00 14.29 4.10
CA ARG A 143 -4.92 15.07 3.26
C ARG A 143 -4.13 15.93 2.27
N GLN A 144 -3.09 16.60 2.72
CA GLN A 144 -2.23 17.42 1.87
C GLN A 144 -1.69 16.62 0.67
N ARG A 145 -1.11 15.43 0.91
CA ARG A 145 -0.59 14.58 -0.18
C ARG A 145 -1.66 14.15 -1.18
N ILE A 146 -2.89 13.96 -0.73
CA ILE A 146 -4.01 13.63 -1.62
C ILE A 146 -4.40 14.84 -2.47
N GLU A 147 -4.43 16.04 -1.89
CA GLU A 147 -4.68 17.28 -2.63
C GLU A 147 -3.56 17.57 -3.64
N GLU A 148 -2.29 17.47 -3.22
CA GLU A 148 -1.12 17.59 -4.12
C GLU A 148 -1.20 16.56 -5.26
N ALA A 149 -1.66 15.33 -4.98
CA ALA A 149 -1.87 14.31 -6.01
C ALA A 149 -3.03 14.65 -6.97
N LEU A 150 -4.12 15.22 -6.47
CA LEU A 150 -5.25 15.68 -7.28
C LEU A 150 -4.85 16.88 -8.17
N ASN A 151 -3.92 17.71 -7.70
CA ASN A 151 -3.34 18.83 -8.46
C ASN A 151 -2.23 18.40 -9.42
N GLY A 152 -1.86 17.11 -9.43
CA GLY A 152 -0.88 16.55 -10.36
C GLY A 152 0.57 16.56 -9.88
N GLU A 153 0.87 17.08 -8.68
CA GLU A 153 2.23 17.05 -8.12
C GLU A 153 2.69 15.64 -7.73
N TRP A 154 1.74 14.78 -7.38
CA TRP A 154 1.96 13.35 -7.17
C TRP A 154 1.13 12.54 -8.14
N LYS A 155 1.72 11.48 -8.67
CA LYS A 155 1.05 10.51 -9.52
C LYS A 155 0.41 9.43 -8.67
N PHE A 156 -0.91 9.34 -8.68
CA PHE A 156 -1.62 8.15 -8.24
C PHE A 156 -1.13 6.94 -9.06
N THR A 157 -0.88 5.80 -8.42
CA THR A 157 -0.44 4.58 -9.12
C THR A 157 -1.43 3.44 -8.92
N THR A 158 -1.48 2.89 -7.72
CA THR A 158 -2.36 1.80 -7.32
C THR A 158 -3.08 2.15 -6.03
N VAL A 159 -4.21 1.50 -5.81
CA VAL A 159 -4.93 1.52 -4.55
C VAL A 159 -5.09 0.09 -4.07
N GLU A 160 -4.64 -0.21 -2.86
CA GLU A 160 -4.95 -1.48 -2.22
C GLU A 160 -6.14 -1.34 -1.27
N MET A 161 -7.19 -2.13 -1.52
CA MET A 161 -8.30 -2.27 -0.58
C MET A 161 -7.98 -3.34 0.46
N VAL A 162 -7.87 -2.91 1.70
CA VAL A 162 -7.47 -3.73 2.84
C VAL A 162 -8.63 -3.82 3.82
N LYS A 163 -9.04 -5.06 4.14
CA LYS A 163 -10.05 -5.32 5.18
C LYS A 163 -9.37 -5.57 6.53
N ARG A 164 -9.77 -4.83 7.58
CA ARG A 164 -9.28 -5.02 8.95
C ARG A 164 -10.45 -4.87 9.92
N ASN A 165 -10.65 -5.86 10.79
CA ASN A 165 -11.68 -5.85 11.83
C ASN A 165 -13.09 -5.49 11.28
N GLY A 166 -13.44 -6.03 10.11
CA GLY A 166 -14.73 -5.74 9.45
C GLY A 166 -14.76 -4.42 8.65
N GLU A 167 -13.81 -3.52 8.86
CA GLU A 167 -13.73 -2.23 8.17
C GLU A 167 -12.82 -2.28 6.93
N TRP A 168 -13.01 -1.30 6.04
CA TRP A 168 -12.30 -1.18 4.77
C TRP A 168 -11.43 0.07 4.72
N TYR A 169 -10.19 -0.12 4.27
CA TYR A 169 -9.19 0.94 4.10
C TYR A 169 -8.63 0.92 2.68
N ALA A 170 -8.49 2.10 2.09
CA ALA A 170 -7.86 2.33 0.80
C ALA A 170 -6.43 2.82 1.02
N HIS A 171 -5.45 2.04 0.59
CA HIS A 171 -4.04 2.38 0.64
C HIS A 171 -3.62 2.92 -0.73
N PHE A 172 -3.58 4.24 -0.87
CA PHE A 172 -3.17 4.93 -2.10
C PHE A 172 -1.65 4.95 -2.19
N VAL A 173 -1.10 4.41 -3.27
CA VAL A 173 0.32 4.50 -3.59
C VAL A 173 0.53 5.68 -4.52
N LEU A 174 1.25 6.69 -4.02
CA LEU A 174 1.61 7.91 -4.72
C LEU A 174 3.09 7.88 -5.11
N LYS A 175 3.41 8.37 -6.30
CA LYS A 175 4.80 8.52 -6.78
C LYS A 175 5.08 9.96 -7.22
N LYS A 176 6.29 10.44 -6.96
CA LYS A 176 6.81 11.72 -7.44
C LYS A 176 8.28 11.55 -7.79
N ALA A 177 8.70 12.09 -8.92
CA ALA A 177 10.11 12.20 -9.24
C ALA A 177 10.67 13.39 -8.47
N VAL A 178 11.76 13.19 -7.73
CA VAL A 178 12.45 14.23 -6.98
C VAL A 178 13.91 14.26 -7.38
N GLU A 179 14.45 15.47 -7.45
CA GLU A 179 15.89 15.67 -7.61
C GLU A 179 16.54 15.50 -6.25
N LEU A 180 17.51 14.59 -6.18
CA LEU A 180 18.36 14.39 -5.01
C LEU A 180 19.79 14.74 -5.38
N ALA A 181 20.49 15.40 -4.46
CA ALA A 181 21.93 15.57 -4.57
C ALA A 181 22.62 14.19 -4.60
N ASP A 182 23.71 14.08 -5.34
CA ASP A 182 24.45 12.82 -5.49
C ASP A 182 25.21 12.46 -4.21
N GLU A 183 25.63 13.47 -3.44
CA GLU A 183 26.20 13.28 -2.11
C GLU A 183 25.23 13.78 -1.03
N PRO A 184 25.06 13.03 0.07
CA PRO A 184 24.28 13.50 1.21
C PRO A 184 25.02 14.63 1.93
N GLU A 185 24.39 15.79 2.03
CA GLU A 185 24.92 16.94 2.80
C GLU A 185 24.95 16.68 4.31
N THR A 186 24.08 15.78 4.79
CA THR A 186 23.92 15.42 6.19
C THR A 186 23.75 13.92 6.33
N VAL A 187 24.50 13.34 7.27
CA VAL A 187 24.38 11.94 7.67
C VAL A 187 23.55 11.87 8.95
N ILE A 188 22.51 11.03 8.96
CA ILE A 188 21.72 10.76 10.15
C ILE A 188 22.14 9.39 10.69
N ALA A 189 22.87 9.38 11.79
CA ALA A 189 23.22 8.17 12.52
C ALA A 189 22.07 7.80 13.46
N ILE A 190 21.61 6.54 13.40
CA ILE A 190 20.57 6.02 14.29
C ILE A 190 21.13 4.80 15.02
N ASP A 191 21.10 4.83 16.35
CA ASP A 191 21.59 3.75 17.20
C ASP A 191 20.62 3.42 18.35
N ARG A 192 20.80 2.26 18.98
CA ARG A 192 20.06 1.81 20.16
C ARG A 192 21.02 1.78 21.34
N GLY A 193 20.58 2.28 22.49
CA GLY A 193 21.34 2.20 23.74
C GLY A 193 20.57 1.48 24.84
N GLU A 194 21.25 1.22 25.95
CA GLU A 194 20.64 0.61 27.14
C GLU A 194 19.63 1.57 27.80
N LEU A 195 19.95 2.86 27.85
CA LEU A 195 19.10 3.91 28.45
C LEU A 195 18.06 4.47 27.46
N ASN A 196 18.42 4.58 26.18
CA ASN A 196 17.55 5.12 25.13
C ASN A 196 17.29 4.04 24.08
N LEU A 197 16.02 3.73 23.84
CA LEU A 197 15.64 2.69 22.89
C LEU A 197 16.06 3.06 21.45
N ALA A 198 16.05 4.35 21.12
CA ALA A 198 16.63 4.87 19.89
C ALA A 198 17.25 6.26 20.12
N VAL A 199 18.37 6.51 19.45
CA VAL A 199 19.05 7.80 19.38
C VAL A 199 19.27 8.11 17.91
N ALA A 200 18.91 9.32 17.46
CA ALA A 200 19.24 9.80 16.13
C ALA A 200 20.04 11.10 16.23
N VAL A 201 21.18 11.16 15.54
CA VAL A 201 22.04 12.35 15.48
C VAL A 201 22.30 12.70 14.02
N ALA A 202 22.07 13.96 13.66
CA ALA A 202 22.39 14.50 12.35
C ALA A 202 23.77 15.18 12.38
N ILE A 203 24.66 14.79 11.48
CA ILE A 203 26.00 15.35 11.30
C ILE A 203 26.10 15.93 9.90
N SER A 204 26.48 17.21 9.79
CA SER A 204 26.71 17.85 8.50
C SER A 204 28.07 17.43 7.94
N LYS A 205 28.16 17.16 6.63
CA LYS A 205 29.45 16.93 5.97
C LYS A 205 30.36 18.17 6.05
N ASN A 206 29.76 19.37 6.06
CA ASN A 206 30.48 20.64 6.12
C ASN A 206 30.94 21.00 7.54
N ASN A 207 30.44 20.30 8.57
CA ASN A 207 30.85 20.49 9.96
C ASN A 207 30.73 19.16 10.73
N PRO A 208 31.64 18.20 10.48
CA PRO A 208 31.52 16.85 11.00
C PRO A 208 31.71 16.78 12.52
N ASP A 209 32.46 17.73 13.09
CA ASP A 209 32.79 17.75 14.51
C ASP A 209 31.65 18.30 15.39
N LYS A 210 30.61 18.87 14.77
CA LYS A 210 29.47 19.44 15.50
C LYS A 210 28.15 18.84 15.03
N PRO A 211 27.48 18.02 15.86
CA PRO A 211 26.17 17.51 15.53
C PRO A 211 25.17 18.67 15.38
N LEU A 212 24.40 18.64 14.29
CA LEU A 212 23.38 19.65 13.98
C LEU A 212 22.20 19.56 14.94
N LYS A 213 21.73 18.32 15.18
CA LYS A 213 20.57 18.04 16.03
C LYS A 213 20.57 16.57 16.46
N GLY A 214 20.28 16.33 17.73
CA GLY A 214 20.05 15.00 18.29
C GLY A 214 18.60 14.85 18.75
N GLN A 215 18.02 13.67 18.55
CA GLN A 215 16.77 13.28 19.19
C GLN A 215 16.94 11.93 19.86
N PHE A 216 16.49 11.85 21.10
CA PHE A 216 16.61 10.66 21.95
C PHE A 216 15.20 10.21 22.30
N TRP A 217 14.93 8.93 22.08
CA TRP A 217 13.65 8.34 22.45
C TRP A 217 13.87 7.29 23.53
N ARG A 218 13.34 7.59 24.72
CA ARG A 218 13.35 6.63 25.83
C ARG A 218 12.39 5.48 25.52
N GLY A 219 12.68 4.31 26.10
CA GLY A 219 11.84 3.12 25.90
C GLY A 219 10.38 3.35 26.30
N GLU A 220 10.16 4.08 27.40
CA GLU A 220 8.83 4.47 27.89
C GLU A 220 8.06 5.37 26.91
N GLU A 221 8.74 6.31 26.27
CA GLU A 221 8.12 7.24 25.31
C GLU A 221 7.73 6.50 24.02
N ILE A 222 8.58 5.57 23.55
CA ILE A 222 8.24 4.72 22.40
C ILE A 222 7.08 3.78 22.73
N LYS A 223 7.04 3.18 23.93
CA LYS A 223 5.88 2.40 24.38
C LYS A 223 4.61 3.26 24.35
N ARG A 224 4.70 4.56 24.66
CA ARG A 224 3.58 5.53 24.64
C ARG A 224 3.10 5.76 23.22
N ILE A 225 4.04 6.08 22.33
CA ILE A 225 3.78 6.32 20.91
C ILE A 225 3.19 5.08 20.23
N ARG A 226 3.60 3.87 20.66
CA ARG A 226 3.08 2.60 20.16
C ARG A 226 1.76 2.16 20.80
N GLY A 227 1.24 2.91 21.77
CA GLY A 227 0.00 2.56 22.48
C GLY A 227 0.12 1.26 23.30
N LEU A 228 1.32 0.96 23.81
CA LEU A 228 1.64 -0.25 24.58
C LEU A 228 1.68 0.00 26.10
N TYR A 229 1.07 1.07 26.59
CA TYR A 229 0.79 1.18 28.02
C TYR A 229 -0.44 0.32 28.32
N SER A 230 -0.18 -0.84 28.92
CA SER A 230 -1.11 -1.51 29.84
C SER A 230 -1.03 -0.84 31.20
#